data_AF-A0A1F3BL57-F1
#
_entry.id   AF-A0A1F3BL57-F1
#
_cell.length_a   1.000
_cell.length_b   1.000
_cell.length_c   1.000
_cell.angle_alpha   90.00
_cell.angle_beta   90.00
_cell.angle_gamma   90.00
#
_symmetry.space_group_name_H-M   'P 1'
#
loop_
_entity.id
_entity.type
_entity.pdbx_description
1 polymer ?
#
loop_
_entity_poly.entity_id
_entity_poly.type
_entity_poly.pdbx_seq_one_letter_code
_entity_poly.pdbx_strand_id
1 'polypeptide(L)'
;MAKNKTIRVESFDIVLYSQNDADFISLTDMARYRDKERTNYIIQNWLRTRNAIDFCGLWEQINNPDFKRIEFDAFRNESGSNSFTLTPQRWIESTNAIGIVSKSGRYGGTFAHRDIAFEFASWISPEFKLYLITEFQRLKADENDRLKLEWNLQRTLAKVNYHIHTDAIKENIIPSELTKQQISFVYASEADMLNVALFGTTAQEWRVLNPEKEGNIRDYAEIEQLVVLSNMESINAVLIRQGLSQSERLIQLNSIAITQMKSLLKNKQLKKL
;
A
#
# COMPACT_ATOMS: atom_id res chain seq x y z
N MET A 1 -11.63 -1.75 3.86
CA MET A 1 -11.86 -1.47 2.43
C MET A 1 -10.53 -1.14 1.81
N ALA A 2 -10.15 -1.83 0.73
CA ALA A 2 -8.88 -1.54 0.02
C ALA A 2 -8.89 -0.09 -0.48
N LYS A 3 -7.76 0.62 -0.35
CA LYS A 3 -7.63 1.98 -0.91
C LYS A 3 -7.82 1.91 -2.43
N ASN A 4 -8.76 2.69 -2.95
CA ASN A 4 -8.88 2.93 -4.37
C ASN A 4 -7.60 3.62 -4.85
N LYS A 5 -6.95 3.02 -5.84
CA LYS A 5 -5.81 3.59 -6.57
C LYS A 5 -6.34 4.20 -7.87
N THR A 6 -5.56 5.08 -8.47
CA THR A 6 -5.90 5.71 -9.75
C THR A 6 -4.68 5.64 -10.65
N ILE A 7 -4.87 5.18 -11.88
CA ILE A 7 -3.87 5.33 -12.95
C ILE A 7 -4.34 6.40 -13.92
N ARG A 8 -3.39 7.14 -14.47
CA ARG A 8 -3.67 8.17 -15.46
C ARG A 8 -3.30 7.64 -16.83
N VAL A 9 -4.31 7.34 -17.63
CA VAL A 9 -4.15 6.93 -19.02
C VAL A 9 -4.41 8.17 -19.86
N GLU A 10 -3.33 8.76 -20.37
CA GLU A 10 -3.34 10.07 -21.04
C GLU A 10 -3.92 11.20 -20.17
N SER A 11 -5.16 11.62 -20.46
CA SER A 11 -5.91 12.67 -19.76
C SER A 11 -7.06 12.11 -18.91
N PHE A 12 -7.20 10.79 -18.85
CA PHE A 12 -8.27 10.11 -18.11
C PHE A 12 -7.72 9.41 -16.87
N ASP A 13 -8.34 9.72 -15.74
CA ASP A 13 -8.10 9.03 -14.48
C ASP A 13 -8.99 7.79 -14.41
N ILE A 14 -8.36 6.62 -14.27
CA ILE A 14 -9.04 5.33 -14.19
C ILE A 14 -8.84 4.77 -12.79
N VAL A 15 -9.95 4.59 -12.09
CA VAL A 15 -9.94 4.01 -10.75
C VAL A 15 -9.70 2.51 -10.83
N LEU A 16 -8.83 2.01 -9.95
CA LEU A 16 -8.60 0.59 -9.74
C LEU A 16 -8.54 0.26 -8.25
N TYR A 17 -8.98 -0.93 -7.90
CA TYR A 17 -8.91 -1.44 -6.53
C TYR A 17 -8.45 -2.90 -6.54
N SER A 18 -7.82 -3.32 -5.45
CA SER A 18 -7.42 -4.72 -5.28
C SER A 18 -8.37 -5.40 -4.29
N GLN A 19 -8.84 -6.60 -4.62
CA GLN A 19 -9.70 -7.44 -3.79
C GLN A 19 -9.27 -8.89 -3.94
N ASN A 20 -8.95 -9.56 -2.83
CA ASN A 20 -8.53 -10.97 -2.80
C ASN A 20 -7.40 -11.28 -3.80
N ASP A 21 -6.32 -10.49 -3.77
CA ASP A 21 -5.16 -10.59 -4.68
C ASP A 21 -5.44 -10.37 -6.18
N ALA A 22 -6.68 -10.02 -6.53
CA ALA A 22 -7.07 -9.63 -7.87
C ALA A 22 -7.21 -8.11 -8.00
N ASP A 23 -6.81 -7.56 -9.14
CA ASP A 23 -7.01 -6.14 -9.45
C ASP A 23 -8.26 -5.94 -10.31
N PHE A 24 -9.07 -4.97 -9.93
CA PHE A 24 -10.27 -4.55 -10.65
C PHE A 24 -10.09 -3.13 -11.18
N ILE A 25 -10.49 -2.91 -12.43
CA ILE A 25 -10.35 -1.65 -13.16
C ILE A 25 -11.74 -1.14 -13.54
N SER A 26 -11.95 0.17 -13.39
CA SER A 26 -13.21 0.85 -13.73
C SER A 26 -13.45 0.86 -15.24
N LEU A 27 -14.37 0.01 -15.72
CA LEU A 27 -14.85 0.05 -17.10
C LEU A 27 -15.59 1.36 -17.38
N THR A 28 -16.26 1.92 -16.38
CA THR A 28 -16.95 3.21 -16.49
C THR A 28 -15.98 4.34 -16.80
N ASP A 29 -14.83 4.40 -16.13
CA ASP A 29 -13.82 5.43 -16.41
C ASP A 29 -13.16 5.21 -17.77
N MET A 30 -12.87 3.96 -18.14
CA MET A 30 -12.36 3.61 -19.47
C MET A 30 -13.32 4.03 -20.58
N ALA A 31 -14.64 3.84 -20.40
CA ALA A 31 -15.65 4.19 -21.38
C ALA A 31 -15.71 5.71 -21.65
N ARG A 32 -15.28 6.56 -20.70
CA ARG A 32 -15.22 8.02 -20.88
C ARG A 32 -14.25 8.45 -21.97
N TYR A 33 -13.30 7.59 -22.35
CA TYR A 33 -12.43 7.78 -23.51
C TYR A 33 -13.24 7.89 -24.81
N ARG A 34 -14.33 7.15 -24.94
CA ARG A 34 -15.22 7.18 -26.12
C ARG A 34 -16.34 8.21 -25.98
N ASP A 35 -17.03 8.22 -24.84
CA ASP A 35 -18.14 9.14 -24.58
C ASP A 35 -18.28 9.36 -23.06
N LYS A 36 -18.24 10.62 -22.63
CA LYS A 36 -18.29 11.00 -21.20
C LYS A 36 -19.66 10.82 -20.57
N GLU A 37 -20.73 10.90 -21.35
CA GLU A 37 -22.11 10.89 -20.85
C GLU A 37 -22.73 9.50 -20.94
N ARG A 38 -22.39 8.73 -21.98
CA ARG A 38 -23.04 7.44 -22.29
C ARG A 38 -22.18 6.22 -21.97
N THR A 39 -21.41 6.27 -20.89
CA THR A 39 -20.50 5.19 -20.47
C THR A 39 -21.19 3.83 -20.30
N ASN A 40 -22.37 3.81 -19.68
CA ASN A 40 -23.13 2.57 -19.46
C ASN A 40 -23.55 1.92 -20.78
N TYR A 41 -23.92 2.74 -21.77
CA TYR A 41 -24.31 2.26 -23.10
C TYR A 41 -23.10 1.68 -23.86
N ILE A 42 -21.92 2.28 -23.72
CA ILE A 42 -20.68 1.76 -24.30
C ILE A 42 -20.37 0.37 -23.75
N ILE A 43 -20.43 0.20 -22.43
CA ILE A 43 -20.17 -1.10 -21.78
C ILE A 43 -21.20 -2.15 -22.24
N GLN A 44 -22.49 -1.77 -22.33
CA GLN A 44 -23.54 -2.64 -22.84
C GLN A 44 -23.32 -3.04 -24.32
N ASN A 45 -22.81 -2.10 -25.14
CA ASN A 45 -22.50 -2.36 -26.55
C ASN A 45 -21.30 -3.27 -26.74
N TRP A 46 -20.33 -3.23 -25.83
CA TRP A 46 -19.25 -4.19 -25.82
C TRP A 46 -19.75 -5.58 -25.39
N LEU A 47 -20.49 -5.65 -24.28
CA LEU A 47 -20.95 -6.91 -23.68
C LEU A 47 -21.99 -7.66 -24.54
N ARG A 48 -22.61 -7.02 -25.54
CA ARG A 48 -23.46 -7.72 -26.53
C ARG A 48 -22.68 -8.48 -27.60
N THR A 49 -21.39 -8.19 -27.76
CA THR A 49 -20.58 -8.82 -28.81
C THR A 49 -20.25 -10.26 -28.44
N ARG A 50 -20.24 -11.14 -29.43
CA ARG A 50 -19.91 -12.55 -29.23
C ARG A 50 -18.53 -12.73 -28.61
N ASN A 51 -17.55 -11.96 -29.07
CA ASN A 51 -16.19 -11.99 -28.52
C ASN A 51 -16.15 -11.61 -27.03
N ALA A 52 -16.88 -10.57 -26.62
CA ALA A 52 -16.92 -10.18 -25.21
C ALA A 52 -17.56 -11.25 -24.33
N ILE A 53 -18.67 -11.86 -24.80
CA ILE A 53 -19.35 -12.94 -24.07
C ILE A 53 -18.46 -14.18 -23.98
N ASP A 54 -17.85 -14.60 -25.09
CA ASP A 54 -16.94 -15.74 -25.11
C ASP A 54 -15.75 -15.53 -24.16
N PHE A 55 -15.12 -14.34 -24.19
CA PHE A 55 -13.99 -14.02 -23.32
C PHE A 55 -14.39 -13.96 -21.84
N CYS A 56 -15.46 -13.23 -21.51
CA CYS A 56 -15.93 -13.13 -20.12
C CYS A 56 -16.35 -14.51 -19.60
N GLY A 57 -17.11 -15.27 -20.40
CA GLY A 57 -17.54 -16.62 -20.03
C GLY A 57 -16.39 -17.58 -19.81
N LEU A 58 -15.37 -17.56 -20.67
CA LEU A 58 -14.17 -18.37 -20.50
C LEU A 58 -13.42 -17.99 -19.22
N TRP A 59 -13.26 -16.69 -18.96
CA TRP A 59 -12.61 -16.21 -17.74
C TRP A 59 -13.37 -16.69 -16.49
N GLU A 60 -14.70 -16.61 -16.48
CA GLU A 60 -15.53 -17.10 -15.38
C GLU A 60 -15.42 -18.63 -15.22
N GLN A 61 -15.48 -19.40 -16.31
CA GLN A 61 -15.35 -20.86 -16.24
C GLN A 61 -14.03 -21.33 -15.60
N ILE A 62 -12.96 -20.55 -15.77
CA ILE A 62 -11.64 -20.84 -15.22
C ILE A 62 -11.54 -20.41 -13.75
N ASN A 63 -12.11 -19.25 -13.39
CA ASN A 63 -11.83 -18.58 -12.12
C ASN A 63 -13.00 -18.58 -11.13
N ASN A 64 -14.19 -19.01 -11.55
CA ASN A 64 -15.42 -18.95 -10.76
C ASN A 64 -16.11 -20.33 -10.67
N PRO A 65 -15.93 -21.05 -9.55
CA PRO A 65 -16.57 -22.35 -9.33
C PRO A 65 -18.11 -22.30 -9.35
N ASP A 66 -18.71 -21.17 -8.97
CA ASP A 66 -20.16 -20.99 -8.85
C ASP A 66 -20.80 -20.43 -10.13
N PHE A 67 -20.04 -20.37 -11.24
CA PHE A 67 -20.50 -19.83 -12.52
C PHE A 67 -21.57 -20.71 -13.15
N LYS A 68 -22.71 -20.10 -13.49
CA LYS A 68 -23.84 -20.80 -14.08
C LYS A 68 -23.70 -20.93 -15.60
N ARG A 69 -23.19 -22.09 -16.02
CA ARG A 69 -22.85 -22.38 -17.42
C ARG A 69 -24.05 -22.43 -18.37
N ILE A 70 -25.23 -22.84 -17.88
CA ILE A 70 -26.43 -22.99 -18.71
C ILE A 70 -26.94 -21.62 -19.15
N GLU A 71 -27.04 -20.68 -18.21
CA GLU A 71 -27.44 -19.30 -18.44
C GLU A 71 -26.42 -18.56 -19.31
N PHE A 72 -25.13 -18.86 -19.11
CA PHE A 72 -24.07 -18.40 -20.00
C PHE A 72 -24.26 -18.91 -21.44
N ASP A 73 -24.51 -20.20 -21.64
CA ASP A 73 -24.71 -20.77 -22.98
C ASP A 73 -25.92 -20.15 -23.69
N ALA A 74 -26.99 -19.81 -22.96
CA ALA A 74 -28.12 -19.05 -23.50
C ALA A 74 -27.68 -17.67 -24.02
N PHE A 75 -26.94 -16.88 -23.21
CA PHE A 75 -26.41 -15.59 -23.67
C PHE A 75 -25.46 -15.72 -24.85
N ARG A 76 -24.61 -16.76 -24.85
CA ARG A 76 -23.69 -17.05 -25.94
C ARG A 76 -24.40 -17.34 -27.25
N ASN A 77 -25.49 -18.11 -27.20
CA ASN A 77 -26.30 -18.45 -28.37
C ASN A 77 -27.12 -17.27 -28.90
N GLU A 78 -27.61 -16.40 -28.01
CA GLU A 78 -28.34 -15.18 -28.41
C GLU A 78 -27.42 -14.06 -28.92
N SER A 79 -26.14 -14.11 -28.56
CA SER A 79 -25.15 -13.09 -28.91
C SER A 79 -25.01 -12.90 -30.42
N GLY A 80 -24.96 -11.64 -30.85
CA GLY A 80 -24.89 -11.28 -32.27
C GLY A 80 -26.24 -11.12 -32.97
N SER A 81 -27.37 -11.44 -32.32
CA SER A 81 -28.68 -11.04 -32.84
C SER A 81 -28.96 -9.55 -32.61
N ASN A 82 -29.68 -8.90 -33.52
CA ASN A 82 -29.96 -7.45 -33.45
C ASN A 82 -30.78 -7.08 -32.20
N SER A 83 -31.67 -7.96 -31.75
CA SER A 83 -32.52 -7.78 -30.58
C SER A 83 -31.80 -8.05 -29.25
N PHE A 84 -30.60 -8.65 -29.29
CA PHE A 84 -29.90 -9.03 -28.07
C PHE A 84 -29.42 -7.79 -27.29
N THR A 85 -29.71 -7.80 -25.99
CA THR A 85 -29.30 -6.76 -25.05
C THR A 85 -28.81 -7.41 -23.75
N LEU A 86 -27.61 -7.04 -23.32
CA LEU A 86 -27.02 -7.57 -22.09
C LEU A 86 -26.35 -6.45 -21.31
N THR A 87 -26.93 -6.12 -20.17
CA THR A 87 -26.32 -5.19 -19.20
C THR A 87 -25.35 -5.94 -18.28
N PRO A 88 -24.31 -5.29 -17.73
CA PRO A 88 -23.43 -5.89 -16.73
C PRO A 88 -24.19 -6.50 -15.54
N GLN A 89 -25.24 -5.84 -15.06
CA GLN A 89 -26.03 -6.33 -13.94
C GLN A 89 -26.79 -7.63 -14.27
N ARG A 90 -27.49 -7.67 -15.42
CA ARG A 90 -28.11 -8.90 -15.94
C ARG A 90 -27.09 -10.04 -16.11
N TRP A 91 -25.89 -9.76 -16.63
CA TRP A 91 -24.83 -10.77 -16.74
C TRP A 91 -24.46 -11.35 -15.37
N ILE A 92 -24.21 -10.49 -14.38
CA ILE A 92 -23.84 -10.88 -13.02
C ILE A 92 -24.94 -11.73 -12.37
N GLU A 93 -26.18 -11.22 -12.34
CA GLU A 93 -27.31 -11.86 -11.65
C GLU A 93 -27.71 -13.19 -12.28
N SER A 94 -27.68 -13.28 -13.62
CA SER A 94 -28.05 -14.51 -14.32
C SER A 94 -26.96 -15.58 -14.28
N THR A 95 -25.68 -15.21 -14.24
CA THR A 95 -24.56 -16.18 -14.33
C THR A 95 -23.76 -16.40 -13.06
N ASN A 96 -24.03 -15.64 -11.99
CA ASN A 96 -23.18 -15.53 -10.80
C ASN A 96 -21.74 -15.07 -11.13
N ALA A 97 -21.56 -14.26 -12.16
CA ALA A 97 -20.24 -13.77 -12.56
C ALA A 97 -19.56 -12.96 -11.44
N ILE A 98 -18.25 -13.19 -11.24
CA ILE A 98 -17.42 -12.47 -10.27
C ILE A 98 -16.38 -11.55 -10.92
N GLY A 99 -16.11 -11.75 -12.21
CA GLY A 99 -15.14 -10.99 -13.00
C GLY A 99 -15.64 -9.61 -13.40
N ILE A 100 -16.94 -9.36 -13.35
CA ILE A 100 -17.54 -8.02 -13.52
C ILE A 100 -18.32 -7.69 -12.24
N VAL A 101 -18.13 -6.47 -11.73
CA VAL A 101 -18.80 -5.98 -10.53
C VAL A 101 -19.47 -4.65 -10.87
N SER A 102 -20.78 -4.56 -10.64
CA SER A 102 -21.52 -3.30 -10.81
C SER A 102 -21.96 -2.78 -9.43
N LYS A 103 -21.63 -1.53 -9.14
CA LYS A 103 -22.00 -0.86 -7.87
C LYS A 103 -22.80 0.39 -8.16
N SER A 104 -23.88 0.60 -7.43
CA SER A 104 -24.67 1.84 -7.47
C SER A 104 -24.14 2.87 -6.45
N GLY A 105 -24.40 4.16 -6.67
CA GLY A 105 -24.10 5.24 -5.72
C GLY A 105 -23.03 6.24 -6.16
N ARG A 106 -22.64 7.15 -5.26
CA ARG A 106 -21.73 8.29 -5.54
C ARG A 106 -20.32 7.88 -6.00
N TYR A 107 -19.88 6.68 -5.62
CA TYR A 107 -18.65 6.04 -6.08
C TYR A 107 -18.95 4.73 -6.84
N GLY A 108 -20.16 4.65 -7.40
CA GLY A 108 -20.62 3.53 -8.21
C GLY A 108 -19.98 3.52 -9.60
N GLY A 109 -20.23 2.45 -10.32
CA GLY A 109 -19.65 2.18 -11.62
C GLY A 109 -19.57 0.69 -11.88
N THR A 110 -19.20 0.34 -13.10
CA THR A 110 -18.90 -1.03 -13.49
C THR A 110 -17.39 -1.21 -13.48
N PHE A 111 -16.94 -2.18 -12.70
CA PHE A 111 -15.56 -2.60 -12.60
C PHE A 111 -15.43 -4.01 -13.17
N ALA A 112 -14.27 -4.36 -13.69
CA ALA A 112 -13.97 -5.72 -14.06
C ALA A 112 -12.58 -6.13 -13.63
N HIS A 113 -12.39 -7.44 -13.48
CA HIS A 113 -11.08 -8.03 -13.32
C HIS A 113 -10.14 -7.50 -14.42
N ARG A 114 -8.87 -7.29 -14.06
CA ARG A 114 -7.84 -6.76 -14.96
C ARG A 114 -7.86 -7.36 -16.36
N ASP A 115 -7.96 -8.68 -16.49
CA ASP A 115 -7.92 -9.35 -17.79
C ASP A 115 -9.14 -9.01 -18.65
N ILE A 116 -10.32 -8.97 -18.02
CA ILE A 116 -11.58 -8.57 -18.66
C ILE A 116 -11.54 -7.08 -19.03
N ALA A 117 -10.98 -6.24 -18.16
CA ALA A 117 -10.78 -4.83 -18.44
C ALA A 117 -9.81 -4.60 -19.60
N PHE A 118 -8.72 -5.37 -19.71
CA PHE A 118 -7.83 -5.29 -20.88
C PHE A 118 -8.52 -5.73 -22.16
N GLU A 119 -9.47 -6.67 -22.09
CA GLU A 119 -10.26 -7.04 -23.26
C GLU A 119 -11.24 -5.93 -23.65
N PHE A 120 -11.88 -5.27 -22.68
CA PHE A 120 -12.66 -4.07 -22.97
C PHE A 120 -11.81 -2.96 -23.59
N ALA A 121 -10.57 -2.78 -23.12
CA ALA A 121 -9.63 -1.84 -23.72
C ALA A 121 -9.31 -2.20 -25.19
N SER A 122 -9.12 -3.49 -25.52
CA SER A 122 -8.96 -3.97 -26.90
C SER A 122 -10.10 -3.50 -27.79
N TRP A 123 -11.34 -3.63 -27.29
CA TRP A 123 -12.54 -3.23 -28.02
C TRP A 123 -12.66 -1.70 -28.15
N ILE A 124 -12.22 -0.95 -27.14
CA ILE A 124 -12.15 0.52 -27.20
C ILE A 124 -11.20 0.97 -28.30
N SER A 125 -9.93 0.58 -28.26
CA SER A 125 -8.96 0.80 -29.35
C SER A 125 -7.60 0.15 -29.02
N PRO A 126 -6.79 -0.22 -30.02
CA PRO A 126 -5.42 -0.69 -29.80
C PRO A 126 -4.54 0.32 -29.05
N GLU A 127 -4.70 1.62 -29.35
CA GLU A 127 -3.97 2.71 -28.71
C GLU A 127 -4.27 2.79 -27.21
N PHE A 128 -5.56 2.89 -26.85
CA PHE A 128 -5.98 2.92 -25.45
C PHE A 128 -5.52 1.67 -24.69
N LYS A 129 -5.59 0.50 -25.31
CA LYS A 129 -5.09 -0.75 -24.73
C LYS A 129 -3.60 -0.68 -24.41
N LEU A 130 -2.76 -0.19 -25.34
CA LEU A 130 -1.33 -0.08 -25.12
C LEU A 130 -1.02 0.88 -23.96
N TYR A 131 -1.64 2.06 -23.94
CA TYR A 131 -1.45 3.00 -22.83
C TYR A 131 -1.88 2.40 -21.49
N LEU A 132 -3.04 1.74 -21.44
CA LEU A 132 -3.52 1.09 -20.22
C LEU A 132 -2.55 0.00 -19.74
N ILE A 133 -2.02 -0.82 -20.64
CA ILE A 133 -1.02 -1.85 -20.30
C ILE A 133 0.24 -1.20 -19.73
N THR A 134 0.79 -0.18 -20.40
CA THR A 134 2.00 0.52 -19.96
C THR A 134 1.82 1.13 -18.57
N GLU A 135 0.72 1.83 -18.35
CA GLU A 135 0.43 2.49 -17.08
C GLU A 135 0.15 1.49 -15.95
N PHE A 136 -0.54 0.40 -16.26
CA PHE A 136 -0.75 -0.67 -15.30
C PHE A 136 0.56 -1.38 -14.93
N GLN A 137 1.44 -1.65 -15.90
CA GLN A 137 2.76 -2.24 -15.65
C GLN A 137 3.64 -1.30 -14.82
N ARG A 138 3.63 0.01 -15.11
CA ARG A 138 4.34 1.02 -14.31
C ARG A 138 3.86 1.02 -12.86
N LEU A 139 2.53 1.03 -12.64
CA LEU A 139 1.95 0.94 -11.30
C LEU A 139 2.44 -0.31 -10.55
N LYS A 140 2.46 -1.48 -11.22
CA LYS A 140 2.94 -2.73 -10.63
C LYS A 140 4.44 -2.77 -10.38
N ALA A 141 5.24 -2.14 -11.24
CA ALA A 141 6.67 -1.98 -11.02
C ALA A 141 6.92 -1.11 -9.77
N ASP A 142 6.25 0.03 -9.65
CA ASP A 142 6.37 0.92 -8.49
C ASP A 142 5.92 0.22 -7.18
N GLU A 143 4.85 -0.57 -7.23
CA GLU A 143 4.40 -1.39 -6.11
C GLU A 143 5.47 -2.41 -5.70
N ASN A 144 6.03 -3.14 -6.67
CA ASN A 144 7.06 -4.12 -6.43
C ASN A 144 8.36 -3.48 -5.90
N ASP A 145 8.76 -2.33 -6.43
CA ASP A 145 9.96 -1.64 -5.99
C ASP A 145 9.80 -1.07 -4.58
N ARG A 146 8.61 -0.59 -4.20
CA ARG A 146 8.30 -0.24 -2.80
C ARG A 146 8.39 -1.45 -1.87
N LEU A 147 7.83 -2.60 -2.27
CA LEU A 147 7.92 -3.83 -1.50
C LEU A 147 9.37 -4.32 -1.36
N LYS A 148 10.17 -4.25 -2.42
CA LYS A 148 11.62 -4.54 -2.38
C LYS A 148 12.36 -3.57 -1.46
N LEU A 149 12.01 -2.28 -1.49
CA LEU A 149 12.66 -1.27 -0.64
C LEU A 149 12.36 -1.53 0.84
N GLU A 150 11.12 -1.86 1.17
CA GLU A 150 10.71 -2.27 2.52
C GLU A 150 11.42 -3.55 2.97
N TRP A 151 11.49 -4.55 2.09
CA TRP A 151 12.18 -5.80 2.40
C TRP A 151 13.70 -5.65 2.51
N ASN A 152 14.31 -4.81 1.66
CA ASN A 152 15.71 -4.45 1.76
C ASN A 152 15.99 -3.64 3.02
N LEU A 153 15.08 -2.77 3.46
CA LEU A 153 15.17 -2.10 4.76
C LEU A 153 15.13 -3.09 5.91
N GLN A 154 14.17 -4.01 5.94
CA GLN A 154 14.08 -5.06 6.99
C GLN A 154 15.34 -5.93 7.03
N ARG A 155 15.89 -6.30 5.87
CA ARG A 155 17.14 -7.04 5.77
C ARG A 155 18.35 -6.20 6.15
N THR A 156 18.38 -4.92 5.80
CA THR A 156 19.46 -4.00 6.18
C THR A 156 19.46 -3.81 7.68
N LEU A 157 18.30 -3.62 8.32
CA LEU A 157 18.14 -3.63 9.78
C LEU A 157 18.62 -4.96 10.39
N ALA A 158 18.27 -6.10 9.81
CA ALA A 158 18.74 -7.41 10.28
C ALA A 158 20.25 -7.64 10.07
N LYS A 159 20.84 -7.13 8.98
CA LYS A 159 22.28 -7.19 8.69
C LYS A 159 23.07 -6.21 9.54
N VAL A 160 22.54 -5.03 9.81
CA VAL A 160 23.09 -4.08 10.77
C VAL A 160 23.04 -4.68 12.17
N ASN A 161 21.99 -5.41 12.54
CA ASN A 161 21.98 -6.22 13.77
C ASN A 161 23.08 -7.30 13.80
N TYR A 162 23.53 -7.80 12.65
CA TYR A 162 24.55 -8.86 12.53
C TYR A 162 25.99 -8.33 12.36
N HIS A 163 26.15 -7.15 11.78
CA HIS A 163 27.42 -6.51 11.48
C HIS A 163 27.40 -5.05 11.94
N ILE A 164 27.83 -4.80 13.17
CA ILE A 164 28.37 -3.49 13.54
C ILE A 164 29.81 -3.70 13.99
N HIS A 165 30.72 -3.21 13.15
CA HIS A 165 32.13 -3.07 13.41
C HIS A 165 32.54 -1.62 13.10
N THR A 166 33.28 -1.07 14.08
CA THR A 166 34.29 -0.01 13.97
C THR A 166 33.83 1.45 14.17
N ASP A 167 34.50 2.06 15.16
CA ASP A 167 34.73 3.48 15.49
C ASP A 167 33.53 4.43 15.48
N ALA A 168 32.84 4.58 16.62
CA ALA A 168 33.12 5.77 17.42
C ALA A 168 33.15 5.49 18.93
N ILE A 169 34.14 6.09 19.60
CA ILE A 169 34.17 6.27 21.05
C ILE A 169 33.54 7.64 21.30
N LYS A 170 32.34 7.66 21.90
CA LYS A 170 31.88 8.77 22.72
C LYS A 170 31.23 8.19 23.97
N GLU A 171 31.65 8.65 25.13
CA GLU A 171 31.25 8.10 26.44
C GLU A 171 29.80 8.43 26.86
N ASN A 172 28.90 8.78 25.94
CA ASN A 172 27.54 9.21 26.28
C ASN A 172 26.45 8.78 25.26
N ILE A 173 26.59 7.58 24.69
CA ILE A 173 25.68 7.06 23.65
C ILE A 173 24.51 6.26 24.26
N ILE A 174 24.64 5.78 25.50
CA ILE A 174 23.55 5.10 26.21
C ILE A 174 22.55 6.16 26.71
N PRO A 175 21.24 6.01 26.41
CA PRO A 175 20.22 6.91 26.94
C PRO A 175 20.24 6.93 28.47
N SER A 176 20.07 8.10 29.06
CA SER A 176 19.83 8.20 30.50
C SER A 176 18.42 7.71 30.85
N GLU A 177 18.25 7.23 32.07
CA GLU A 177 16.92 6.96 32.61
C GLU A 177 16.14 8.27 32.71
N LEU A 178 14.87 8.23 32.28
CA LEU A 178 14.02 9.42 32.26
C LEU A 178 13.64 9.87 33.67
N THR A 179 13.58 11.19 33.85
CA THR A 179 13.07 11.80 35.08
C THR A 179 11.55 11.65 35.19
N LYS A 180 11.01 11.71 36.40
CA LYS A 180 9.55 11.69 36.65
C LYS A 180 8.81 12.81 35.92
N GLN A 181 9.46 13.96 35.71
CA GLN A 181 8.92 15.08 34.96
C GLN A 181 8.79 14.77 33.47
N GLN A 182 9.80 14.14 32.86
CA GLN A 182 9.75 13.71 31.46
C GLN A 182 8.69 12.62 31.23
N ILE A 183 8.56 11.68 32.18
CA ILE A 183 7.58 10.58 32.08
C ILE A 183 6.13 11.09 32.15
N SER A 184 5.88 12.13 32.95
CA SER A 184 4.54 12.70 33.15
C SER A 184 4.15 13.75 32.11
N PHE A 185 5.09 14.16 31.25
CA PHE A 185 4.85 15.12 30.19
C PHE A 185 4.08 14.48 29.01
N VAL A 186 3.13 15.22 28.45
CA VAL A 186 2.43 14.82 27.23
C VAL A 186 3.08 15.52 26.04
N TYR A 187 3.72 14.73 25.18
CA TYR A 187 4.46 15.22 24.03
C TYR A 187 3.52 15.54 22.87
N ALA A 188 3.80 16.66 22.19
CA ALA A 188 3.01 17.16 21.08
C ALA A 188 3.02 16.23 19.85
N SER A 189 4.09 15.44 19.68
CA SER A 189 4.23 14.50 18.57
C SER A 189 4.84 13.17 19.02
N GLU A 190 4.49 12.09 18.30
CA GLU A 190 5.12 10.77 18.49
C GLU A 190 6.62 10.82 18.18
N ALA A 191 7.05 11.70 17.26
CA ALA A 191 8.45 11.91 16.96
C ALA A 191 9.22 12.52 18.14
N ASP A 192 8.62 13.46 18.87
CA ASP A 192 9.22 14.05 20.07
C ASP A 192 9.31 13.04 21.21
N MET A 193 8.28 12.20 21.40
CA MET A 193 8.33 11.13 22.39
C MET A 193 9.48 10.15 22.10
N LEU A 194 9.68 9.77 20.84
CA LEU A 194 10.80 8.88 20.44
C LEU A 194 12.16 9.56 20.63
N ASN A 195 12.27 10.85 20.32
CA ASN A 195 13.49 11.62 20.57
C ASN A 195 13.80 11.69 22.06
N VAL A 196 12.80 11.88 22.92
CA VAL A 196 12.99 11.87 24.37
C VAL A 196 13.38 10.48 24.87
N ALA A 197 12.76 9.42 24.36
CA ALA A 197 13.08 8.05 24.75
C ALA A 197 14.57 7.69 24.50
N LEU A 198 15.16 8.25 23.43
CA LEU A 198 16.54 7.96 23.01
C LEU A 198 17.57 9.00 23.49
N PHE A 199 17.28 10.27 23.30
CA PHE A 199 18.20 11.39 23.50
C PHE A 199 17.90 12.19 24.77
N GLY A 200 16.78 11.92 25.44
CA GLY A 200 16.34 12.66 26.64
C GLY A 200 15.86 14.09 26.37
N THR A 201 15.78 14.52 25.10
CA THR A 201 15.38 15.88 24.72
C THR A 201 14.46 15.86 23.50
N THR A 202 13.62 16.87 23.37
CA THR A 202 12.77 17.10 22.19
C THR A 202 13.55 17.78 21.06
N ALA A 203 13.00 17.76 19.84
CA ALA A 203 13.66 18.42 18.71
C ALA A 203 13.79 19.94 18.91
N GLN A 204 12.82 20.56 19.58
CA GLN A 204 12.84 21.99 19.90
C GLN A 204 13.91 22.32 20.93
N GLU A 205 13.99 21.58 22.04
CA GLU A 205 15.00 21.75 23.08
C GLU A 205 16.42 21.57 22.50
N TRP A 206 16.61 20.56 21.66
CA TRP A 206 17.90 20.33 20.99
C TRP A 206 18.32 21.51 20.11
N ARG A 207 17.37 22.10 19.36
CA ARG A 207 17.64 23.24 18.48
C ARG A 207 17.96 24.51 19.26
N VAL A 208 17.33 24.72 20.42
CA VAL A 208 17.65 25.82 21.34
C VAL A 208 19.06 25.64 21.92
N LEU A 209 19.45 24.42 22.25
CA LEU A 209 20.79 24.10 22.78
C LEU A 209 21.90 24.10 21.72
N ASN A 210 21.54 23.99 20.44
CA ASN A 210 22.49 23.94 19.32
C ASN A 210 22.13 24.99 18.23
N PRO A 211 22.16 26.29 18.55
CA PRO A 211 21.73 27.35 17.62
C PRO A 211 22.60 27.45 16.36
N GLU A 212 23.85 26.97 16.43
CA GLU A 212 24.81 27.03 15.32
C GLU A 212 24.84 25.77 14.44
N LYS A 213 24.01 24.77 14.74
CA LYS A 213 23.93 23.52 13.96
C LYS A 213 22.72 23.53 13.02
N GLU A 214 22.97 23.31 11.74
CA GLU A 214 21.92 23.15 10.73
C GLU A 214 21.38 21.70 10.73
N GLY A 215 20.07 21.52 10.57
CA GLY A 215 19.44 20.19 10.54
C GLY A 215 18.73 19.76 11.83
N ASN A 216 18.52 18.47 12.01
CA ASN A 216 17.73 17.87 13.09
C ASN A 216 18.65 17.07 14.04
N ILE A 217 18.23 16.80 15.28
CA ILE A 217 18.95 15.95 16.23
C ILE A 217 19.36 14.60 15.63
N ARG A 218 18.52 14.05 14.73
CA ARG A 218 18.78 12.77 14.04
C ARG A 218 19.96 12.84 13.06
N ASP A 219 20.24 14.01 12.47
CA ASP A 219 21.36 14.19 11.52
C ASP A 219 22.71 14.15 12.24
N TYR A 220 22.70 14.34 13.57
CA TYR A 220 23.88 14.32 14.43
C TYR A 220 23.94 13.07 15.34
N ALA A 221 23.05 12.10 15.14
CA ALA A 221 23.02 10.87 15.90
C ALA A 221 24.03 9.85 15.36
N GLU A 222 24.63 9.05 16.25
CA GLU A 222 25.50 7.95 15.85
C GLU A 222 24.68 6.84 15.17
N ILE A 223 25.32 6.01 14.34
CA ILE A 223 24.64 4.95 13.58
C ILE A 223 23.89 4.01 14.53
N GLU A 224 24.48 3.67 15.68
CA GLU A 224 23.85 2.83 16.70
C GLU A 224 22.55 3.45 17.24
N GLN A 225 22.54 4.77 17.45
CA GLN A 225 21.36 5.49 17.94
C GLN A 225 20.27 5.52 16.85
N LEU A 226 20.64 5.72 15.59
CA LEU A 226 19.70 5.67 14.46
C LEU A 226 19.04 4.29 14.31
N VAL A 227 19.81 3.22 14.54
CA VAL A 227 19.30 1.84 14.53
C VAL A 227 18.29 1.61 15.65
N VAL A 228 18.64 2.01 16.88
CA VAL A 228 17.72 1.90 18.03
C VAL A 228 16.47 2.75 17.81
N LEU A 229 16.60 3.94 17.22
CA LEU A 229 15.47 4.81 16.89
C LEU A 229 14.49 4.14 15.92
N SER A 230 15.00 3.56 14.83
CA SER A 230 14.17 2.84 13.84
C SER A 230 13.45 1.63 14.46
N ASN A 231 14.13 0.92 15.37
CA ASN A 231 13.50 -0.19 16.09
C ASN A 231 12.39 0.30 17.03
N MET A 232 12.65 1.38 17.77
CA MET A 232 11.64 1.99 18.63
C MET A 232 10.42 2.50 17.87
N GLU A 233 10.58 3.04 16.66
CA GLU A 233 9.44 3.42 15.79
C GLU A 233 8.51 2.22 15.52
N SER A 234 9.11 1.06 15.23
CA SER A 234 8.36 -0.18 14.98
C SER A 234 7.67 -0.72 16.24
N ILE A 235 8.38 -0.72 17.37
CA ILE A 235 7.84 -1.16 18.67
C ILE A 235 6.70 -0.24 19.10
N ASN A 236 6.90 1.08 18.97
CA ASN A 236 5.89 2.07 19.33
C ASN A 236 4.58 1.86 18.57
N ALA A 237 4.64 1.52 17.28
CA ALA A 237 3.45 1.19 16.49
C ALA A 237 2.68 -0.03 17.03
N VAL A 238 3.37 -1.00 17.62
CA VAL A 238 2.73 -2.16 18.28
C VAL A 238 2.11 -1.73 19.61
N LEU A 239 2.83 -0.95 20.42
CA LEU A 239 2.33 -0.48 21.72
C LEU A 239 1.08 0.41 21.58
N ILE A 240 0.99 1.22 20.51
CA ILE A 240 -0.22 1.98 20.17
C ILE A 240 -1.42 1.04 19.95
N ARG A 241 -1.23 -0.06 19.22
CA ARG A 241 -2.30 -1.04 18.96
C ARG A 241 -2.75 -1.78 20.21
N GLN A 242 -1.86 -1.91 21.19
CA GLN A 242 -2.17 -2.49 22.50
C GLN A 242 -2.92 -1.52 23.42
N GLY A 243 -3.16 -0.27 23.00
CA GLY A 243 -3.92 0.72 23.76
C GLY A 243 -3.14 1.34 24.93
N LEU A 244 -1.81 1.21 24.95
CA LEU A 244 -0.97 1.79 26.00
C LEU A 244 -0.94 3.32 25.92
N SER A 245 -0.98 3.97 27.09
CA SER A 245 -0.86 5.42 27.20
C SER A 245 0.53 5.90 26.76
N GLN A 246 0.63 7.17 26.34
CA GLN A 246 1.90 7.73 25.87
C GLN A 246 3.01 7.64 26.94
N SER A 247 2.68 7.86 28.21
CA SER A 247 3.60 7.75 29.34
C SER A 247 4.10 6.32 29.54
N GLU A 248 3.23 5.31 29.46
CA GLU A 248 3.62 3.90 29.59
C GLU A 248 4.51 3.46 28.43
N ARG A 249 4.19 3.90 27.21
CA ARG A 249 4.99 3.65 26.02
C ARG A 249 6.38 4.26 26.15
N LEU A 250 6.46 5.51 26.60
CA LEU A 250 7.73 6.22 26.78
C LEU A 250 8.69 5.49 27.74
N ILE A 251 8.18 5.00 28.88
CA ILE A 251 8.97 4.22 29.84
C ILE A 251 9.51 2.94 29.20
N GLN A 252 8.64 2.18 28.50
CA GLN A 252 9.04 0.94 27.85
C GLN A 252 10.07 1.19 26.74
N LEU A 253 9.85 2.20 25.91
CA LEU A 253 10.75 2.56 24.81
C LEU A 253 12.12 3.00 25.32
N ASN A 254 12.19 3.79 26.40
CA ASN A 254 13.47 4.17 27.01
C ASN A 254 14.21 2.96 27.60
N SER A 255 13.51 2.07 28.30
CA SER A 255 14.11 0.82 28.82
C SER A 255 14.66 -0.07 27.70
N ILE A 256 13.92 -0.20 26.60
CA ILE A 256 14.33 -0.93 25.40
C ILE A 256 15.53 -0.25 24.75
N ALA A 257 15.53 1.07 24.61
CA ALA A 257 16.64 1.84 24.04
C ALA A 257 17.92 1.63 24.84
N ILE A 258 17.85 1.73 26.17
CA ILE A 258 18.98 1.47 27.08
C ILE A 258 19.50 0.04 26.89
N THR A 259 18.61 -0.94 26.81
CA THR A 259 18.97 -2.35 26.68
C THR A 259 19.65 -2.64 25.34
N GLN A 260 19.09 -2.12 24.25
CA GLN A 260 19.65 -2.27 22.91
C GLN A 260 20.99 -1.56 22.79
N MET A 261 21.11 -0.34 23.29
CA MET A 261 22.38 0.41 23.28
C MET A 261 23.46 -0.31 24.11
N LYS A 262 23.12 -0.83 25.30
CA LYS A 262 24.05 -1.66 26.10
C LYS A 262 24.49 -2.92 25.36
N SER A 263 23.57 -3.59 24.67
CA SER A 263 23.88 -4.80 23.88
C SER A 263 24.80 -4.49 22.70
N LEU A 264 24.51 -3.42 21.95
CA LEU A 264 25.31 -2.97 20.82
C LEU A 264 26.75 -2.60 21.24
N LEU A 265 26.90 -1.94 22.39
CA LEU A 265 28.20 -1.57 22.94
C LEU A 265 28.96 -2.76 23.55
N LYS A 266 28.27 -3.72 24.19
CA LYS A 266 28.91 -4.91 24.80
C LYS A 266 29.52 -5.85 23.74
N ASN A 267 28.85 -6.04 22.61
CA ASN A 267 29.38 -6.82 21.48
C ASN A 267 30.67 -6.22 20.87
N LYS A 268 30.93 -4.93 21.08
CA LYS A 268 32.17 -4.25 20.67
C LYS A 268 33.38 -4.65 21.54
N GLN A 269 33.18 -4.88 22.83
CA GLN A 269 34.26 -5.26 23.76
C GLN A 269 34.77 -6.69 23.54
N LEU A 270 33.89 -7.63 23.18
CA LEU A 270 34.24 -9.05 22.97
C LEU A 270 35.10 -9.31 21.72
N LYS A 271 35.19 -8.37 20.78
CA LYS A 271 36.01 -8.50 19.55
C LYS A 271 37.37 -7.79 19.63
N LYS A 272 37.72 -7.21 20.79
CA LYS A 272 39.03 -6.58 21.06
C LYS A 272 39.97 -7.43 21.93
N LEU A 273 39.51 -8.59 22.41
CA LEU A 273 40.32 -9.64 23.05
C LEU A 273 40.76 -10.64 21.99
#